data_AF-A0A956D2S0-F1
#
_entry.id   AF-A0A956D2S0-F1
#
_cell.length_a   1.000
_cell.length_b   1.000
_cell.length_c   1.000
_cell.angle_alpha   90.00
_cell.angle_beta   90.00
_cell.angle_gamma   90.00
#
_symmetry.space_group_name_H-M   'P 1'
#
loop_
_entity.id
_entity.type
_entity.pdbx_description
1 polymer ?
#
loop_
_entity_poly.entity_id
_entity_poly.type
_entity_poly.pdbx_seq_one_letter_code
_entity_poly.pdbx_strand_id
1 'polypeptide(L)'
;MRDTRHERVVLVIGPASGEIRLWEHDLGSGRFVQLRPEGAPSSGSDFQNDVVTGNGRVFVVDDPGGGVVVQMLDLSDRGGERWSTLELDSSVRVTGRTAGGIYDEVANVLYVALEDGGVFDIVSFDLTSSPVTPTIVVSDSPAPLDRAGWALSSEREEILIAGGMGSDLIHRLDISAGTPSELQELPTRLPLVTAAPVAGWDPVSARYVIGFGLNGLDTLIDQVWWYDVAGETFTSIDTPAGPSASLGGWIGPVAGDELVFWTGTENPFLPGEYQLMRVDRTADQLQPKHTFGVDLPPPLSSPFNGATDFSFFFFGGGDDDAWRLPFGVDVPFSRLERVSASPDPVEGTPAPSGGQASADLGALFVFGGQDGSGLLAGPVFRLRATAWEALTMTGDTGPDARTGSVMFPGCGDVTIFGGTTASGATDEVWQLDCGGSSCSWSQIATTGTGPSARVGAAVGVFGRVLYGGAPGGTEAYEYGGCTHSWTPLTLTGATIGSRSGHGMTATYLFGGYDGSIYRNETYHLQPSSGNLVVTELAILEGGDGVPPGRSAMAIGSDSDSGRVYVYGGYAGDAPLTGPRVFADLWELRP
;
A
#
# COMPACT_ATOMS: atom_id res chain seq x y z
N MET A 1 -10.23 12.50 -0.30
CA MET A 1 -10.36 13.94 -0.66
C MET A 1 -9.00 14.52 -1.03
N ARG A 2 -8.95 15.56 -1.88
CA ARG A 2 -7.71 16.30 -2.17
C ARG A 2 -7.57 17.50 -1.23
N ASP A 3 -6.34 17.79 -0.84
CA ASP A 3 -5.93 19.09 -0.34
C ASP A 3 -5.01 19.70 -1.39
N THR A 4 -5.60 20.53 -2.25
CA THR A 4 -4.90 21.18 -3.37
C THR A 4 -3.80 22.14 -2.91
N ARG A 5 -3.91 22.69 -1.70
CA ARG A 5 -2.97 23.67 -1.14
C ARG A 5 -1.62 23.03 -0.82
N HIS A 6 -1.63 21.74 -0.48
CA HIS A 6 -0.44 20.98 -0.11
C HIS A 6 -0.13 19.83 -1.06
N GLU A 7 -0.79 19.77 -2.23
CA GLU A 7 -0.65 18.69 -3.22
C GLU A 7 -0.74 17.28 -2.63
N ARG A 8 -1.71 17.05 -1.74
CA ARG A 8 -1.90 15.75 -1.05
C ARG A 8 -3.31 15.22 -1.21
N VAL A 9 -3.47 13.91 -1.01
CA VAL A 9 -4.76 13.24 -0.85
C VAL A 9 -4.91 12.80 0.60
N VAL A 10 -6.03 13.14 1.23
CA VAL A 10 -6.40 12.61 2.54
C VAL A 10 -7.48 11.55 2.38
N LEU A 11 -7.21 10.37 2.91
CA LEU A 11 -8.10 9.23 2.95
C LEU A 11 -8.68 9.14 4.35
N VAL A 12 -10.01 9.09 4.45
CA VAL A 12 -10.73 8.90 5.70
C VAL A 12 -11.18 7.45 5.76
N ILE A 13 -10.73 6.72 6.77
CA ILE A 13 -10.91 5.28 6.87
C ILE A 13 -11.54 4.99 8.23
N GLY A 14 -12.83 4.65 8.22
CA GLY A 14 -13.54 4.16 9.40
C GLY A 14 -13.59 2.64 9.37
N PRO A 15 -12.98 1.92 10.31
CA PRO A 15 -13.28 0.51 10.50
C PRO A 15 -14.71 0.37 11.06
N ALA A 16 -15.29 -0.82 10.93
CA ALA A 16 -16.50 -1.20 11.66
C ALA A 16 -16.36 -1.09 13.20
N SER A 17 -15.13 -0.87 13.70
CA SER A 17 -14.77 -0.79 15.12
C SER A 17 -14.74 0.62 15.73
N GLY A 18 -15.14 1.67 15.01
CA GLY A 18 -15.47 2.97 15.64
C GLY A 18 -14.37 4.05 15.71
N GLU A 19 -13.16 3.84 15.17
CA GLU A 19 -12.08 4.85 15.23
C GLU A 19 -11.72 5.38 13.85
N ILE A 20 -11.90 6.69 13.59
CA ILE A 20 -11.51 7.32 12.32
C ILE A 20 -9.99 7.35 12.20
N ARG A 21 -9.46 6.71 11.15
CA ARG A 21 -8.06 6.84 10.73
C ARG A 21 -7.96 7.70 9.49
N LEU A 22 -7.10 8.70 9.56
CA LEU A 22 -6.82 9.59 8.46
C LEU A 22 -5.45 9.23 7.90
N TRP A 23 -5.35 9.08 6.59
CA TRP A 23 -4.09 8.84 5.90
C TRP A 23 -3.84 9.95 4.89
N GLU A 24 -2.63 10.45 4.87
CA GLU A 24 -2.14 11.37 3.85
C GLU A 24 -1.30 10.61 2.84
N HIS A 25 -1.60 10.83 1.57
CA HIS A 25 -0.72 10.58 0.44
C HIS A 25 -0.19 11.92 -0.09
N ASP A 26 1.09 12.19 0.11
CA ASP A 26 1.77 13.31 -0.52
C ASP A 26 2.06 12.97 -1.99
N LEU A 27 1.42 13.66 -2.93
CA LEU A 27 1.49 13.31 -4.36
C LEU A 27 2.84 13.65 -4.99
N GLY A 28 3.61 14.56 -4.38
CA GLY A 28 4.94 14.95 -4.88
C GLY A 28 6.02 13.94 -4.52
N SER A 29 5.94 13.36 -3.31
CA SER A 29 6.90 12.37 -2.79
C SER A 29 6.41 10.92 -2.88
N GLY A 30 5.13 10.69 -3.14
CA GLY A 30 4.50 9.36 -3.11
C GLY A 30 4.38 8.78 -1.69
N ARG A 31 4.67 9.58 -0.65
CA ARG A 31 4.73 9.12 0.73
C ARG A 31 3.33 8.97 1.32
N PHE A 32 3.13 7.85 2.02
CA PHE A 32 1.96 7.61 2.87
C PHE A 32 2.28 7.78 4.34
N VAL A 33 1.47 8.54 5.06
CA VAL A 33 1.55 8.68 6.52
C VAL A 33 0.17 8.72 7.14
N GLN A 34 0.05 8.25 8.38
CA GLN A 34 -1.19 8.41 9.13
C GLN A 34 -1.23 9.83 9.73
N LEU A 35 -2.29 10.59 9.45
CA LEU A 35 -2.54 11.87 10.09
C LEU A 35 -3.08 11.65 11.51
N ARG A 36 -2.57 12.45 12.45
CA ARG A 36 -2.94 12.43 13.87
C ARG A 36 -3.38 13.81 14.30
N PRO A 37 -4.57 14.24 13.88
CA PRO A 37 -5.05 15.55 14.27
C PRO A 37 -5.25 15.63 15.78
N GLU A 38 -5.14 16.84 16.33
CA GLU A 38 -5.46 17.09 17.73
C GLU A 38 -6.96 16.87 17.98
N GLY A 39 -7.28 16.11 19.03
CA GLY A 39 -8.65 15.72 19.35
C GLY A 39 -9.15 14.52 18.54
N ALA A 40 -10.41 14.14 18.77
CA ALA A 40 -11.07 13.07 18.03
C ALA A 40 -12.53 13.45 17.79
N PRO A 41 -13.12 12.99 16.66
CA PRO A 41 -14.55 13.12 16.46
C PRO A 41 -15.31 12.28 17.49
N SER A 42 -16.53 12.70 17.84
CA SER A 42 -17.37 12.11 18.87
C SER A 42 -18.19 10.91 18.39
N SER A 43 -18.07 10.50 17.12
CA SER A 43 -19.01 9.54 16.51
C SER A 43 -18.69 8.07 16.78
N GLY A 44 -19.75 7.27 16.89
CA GLY A 44 -19.73 5.83 17.15
C GLY A 44 -20.59 4.98 16.19
N SER A 45 -21.06 5.54 15.06
CA SER A 45 -21.92 4.85 14.08
C SER A 45 -21.55 5.16 12.62
N ASP A 46 -22.22 4.45 11.68
CA ASP A 46 -21.91 4.20 10.25
C ASP A 46 -21.12 5.28 9.45
N PHE A 47 -19.80 5.15 9.42
CA PHE A 47 -18.85 6.11 8.83
C PHE A 47 -18.99 6.39 7.33
N GLN A 48 -19.67 5.54 6.55
CA GLN A 48 -19.81 5.80 5.10
C GLN A 48 -20.64 7.04 4.82
N ASN A 49 -21.61 7.36 5.69
CA ASN A 49 -22.53 8.46 5.45
C ASN A 49 -22.18 9.71 6.27
N ASP A 50 -21.51 9.54 7.40
CA ASP A 50 -21.26 10.63 8.35
C ASP A 50 -20.10 11.56 7.94
N VAL A 51 -19.30 11.16 6.94
CA VAL A 51 -18.12 11.92 6.50
C VAL A 51 -18.41 12.69 5.21
N VAL A 52 -18.36 14.02 5.29
CA VAL A 52 -18.39 14.90 4.12
C VAL A 52 -17.02 15.51 3.92
N THR A 53 -16.52 15.48 2.69
CA THR A 53 -15.20 16.03 2.38
C THR A 53 -15.28 17.12 1.31
N GLY A 54 -14.39 18.10 1.42
CA GLY A 54 -14.15 19.08 0.37
C GLY A 54 -12.74 19.65 0.52
N ASN A 55 -12.30 20.49 -0.40
CA ASN A 55 -10.88 20.86 -0.53
C ASN A 55 -10.29 21.44 0.78
N GLY A 56 -9.45 20.62 1.42
CA GLY A 56 -8.80 20.91 2.70
C GLY A 56 -9.71 21.06 3.93
N ARG A 57 -10.93 20.47 3.94
CA ARG A 57 -11.73 20.25 5.16
C ARG A 57 -12.39 18.87 5.15
N VAL A 58 -12.42 18.22 6.32
CA VAL A 58 -13.23 17.02 6.57
C VAL A 58 -14.31 17.37 7.59
N PHE A 59 -15.54 16.98 7.33
CA PHE A 59 -16.66 17.13 8.26
C PHE A 59 -17.13 15.74 8.70
N VAL A 60 -17.40 15.60 9.99
CA VAL A 60 -18.13 14.48 10.56
C VAL A 60 -19.44 15.04 11.09
N VAL A 61 -20.55 14.53 10.55
CA VAL A 61 -21.91 14.95 10.92
C VAL A 61 -22.60 13.76 11.56
N ASP A 62 -23.06 13.91 12.80
CA ASP A 62 -23.67 12.84 13.59
C ASP A 62 -24.84 13.40 14.43
N ASP A 63 -25.78 12.56 14.84
CA ASP A 63 -26.85 12.89 15.79
C ASP A 63 -26.81 11.90 16.97
N PRO A 64 -26.13 12.23 18.08
CA PRO A 64 -25.99 11.35 19.24
C PRO A 64 -27.28 11.23 20.09
N GLY A 65 -28.45 11.54 19.52
CA GLY A 65 -29.76 11.48 20.20
C GLY A 65 -30.18 12.81 20.86
N GLY A 66 -29.51 13.91 20.49
CA GLY A 66 -29.73 15.25 21.03
C GLY A 66 -30.02 16.32 19.97
N GLY A 67 -29.83 16.01 18.69
CA GLY A 67 -29.70 16.96 17.60
C GLY A 67 -28.33 16.82 16.95
N VAL A 68 -28.24 17.25 15.69
CA VAL A 68 -27.03 17.14 14.88
C VAL A 68 -25.86 17.89 15.52
N VAL A 69 -24.69 17.23 15.52
CA VAL A 69 -23.39 17.78 15.84
C VAL A 69 -22.54 17.73 14.58
N VAL A 70 -21.93 18.87 14.23
CA VAL A 70 -20.98 18.94 13.12
C VAL A 70 -19.59 19.18 13.67
N GLN A 71 -18.70 18.23 13.42
CA GLN A 71 -17.29 18.36 13.71
C GLN A 71 -16.51 18.59 12.42
N MET A 72 -15.54 19.47 12.48
CA MET A 72 -14.73 19.89 11.35
C MET A 72 -13.26 19.68 11.68
N LEU A 73 -12.55 19.03 10.76
CA LEU A 73 -11.11 19.02 10.68
C LEU A 73 -10.66 20.01 9.61
N ASP A 74 -9.89 21.01 10.02
CA ASP A 74 -9.23 21.92 9.10
C ASP A 74 -7.85 21.36 8.69
N LEU A 75 -7.65 21.20 7.38
CA LEU A 75 -6.39 20.74 6.79
C LEU A 75 -5.52 21.90 6.28
N SER A 76 -5.88 23.14 6.60
CA SER A 76 -5.14 24.34 6.19
C SER A 76 -3.74 24.46 6.78
N ASP A 77 -3.51 23.88 7.96
CA ASP A 77 -2.22 23.87 8.65
C ASP A 77 -1.64 22.45 8.63
N ARG A 78 -0.79 22.16 7.63
CA ARG A 78 -0.18 20.83 7.46
C ARG A 78 0.73 20.52 8.66
N GLY A 79 0.39 19.46 9.41
CA GLY A 79 1.06 19.06 10.65
C GLY A 79 0.49 19.70 11.92
N GLY A 80 -0.49 20.61 11.78
CA GLY A 80 -1.23 21.26 12.86
C GLY A 80 -2.74 20.96 12.82
N GLU A 81 -3.14 19.89 12.12
CA GLU A 81 -4.53 19.53 11.93
C GLU A 81 -5.23 19.31 13.29
N ARG A 82 -6.43 19.87 13.47
CA ARG A 82 -7.18 19.76 14.73
C ARG A 82 -8.68 19.67 14.50
N TRP A 83 -9.34 18.80 15.25
CA TRP A 83 -10.78 18.73 15.28
C TRP A 83 -11.37 19.89 16.05
N SER A 84 -12.48 20.42 15.54
CA SER A 84 -13.29 21.45 16.17
C SER A 84 -14.76 21.11 16.02
N THR A 85 -15.60 21.52 16.97
CA THR A 85 -17.06 21.39 16.86
C THR A 85 -17.63 22.73 16.42
N LEU A 86 -18.47 22.74 15.38
CA LEU A 86 -19.15 23.94 14.95
C LEU A 86 -20.19 24.37 15.99
N GLU A 87 -20.22 25.66 16.33
CA GLU A 87 -21.27 26.21 17.18
C GLU A 87 -22.55 26.40 16.35
N LEU A 88 -23.56 25.56 16.58
CA LEU A 88 -24.85 25.67 15.91
C LEU A 88 -25.81 26.58 16.69
N ASP A 89 -26.63 27.35 15.96
CA ASP A 89 -27.73 28.11 16.54
C ASP A 89 -28.79 27.17 17.08
N SER A 90 -28.89 27.10 18.42
CA SER A 90 -29.83 26.20 19.11
C SER A 90 -31.31 26.55 18.91
N SER A 91 -31.64 27.68 18.27
CA SER A 91 -33.01 28.03 17.92
C SER A 91 -33.58 27.17 16.78
N VAL A 92 -32.71 26.59 15.93
CA VAL A 92 -33.10 25.67 14.85
C VAL A 92 -32.58 24.29 15.19
N ARG A 93 -33.50 23.35 15.44
CA ARG A 93 -33.14 21.97 15.75
C ARG A 93 -33.35 21.09 14.52
N VAL A 94 -32.27 20.48 14.06
CA VAL A 94 -32.27 19.44 13.04
C VAL A 94 -31.83 18.12 13.68
N THR A 95 -32.43 17.03 13.24
CA THR A 95 -32.22 15.66 13.74
C THR A 95 -32.20 14.70 12.57
N GLY A 96 -31.61 13.52 12.78
CA GLY A 96 -31.59 12.45 11.77
C GLY A 96 -30.19 11.91 11.54
N ARG A 97 -30.13 10.70 11.00
CA ARG A 97 -28.88 10.03 10.63
C ARG A 97 -28.34 10.64 9.34
N THR A 98 -27.05 10.90 9.27
CA THR A 98 -26.46 11.39 8.01
C THR A 98 -26.61 10.33 6.92
N ALA A 99 -27.04 10.75 5.74
CA ALA A 99 -27.25 9.90 4.57
C ALA A 99 -26.24 10.18 3.44
N GLY A 100 -25.56 11.33 3.52
CA GLY A 100 -24.55 11.81 2.59
C GLY A 100 -24.48 13.33 2.61
N GLY A 101 -23.55 13.91 1.85
CA GLY A 101 -23.42 15.36 1.75
C GLY A 101 -22.24 15.81 0.89
N ILE A 102 -22.15 17.12 0.71
CA ILE A 102 -21.08 17.77 -0.06
C ILE A 102 -20.78 19.16 0.50
N TYR A 103 -19.51 19.57 0.44
CA TYR A 103 -19.06 20.90 0.85
C TYR A 103 -18.76 21.77 -0.37
N ASP A 104 -19.43 22.92 -0.45
CA ASP A 104 -19.11 23.99 -1.39
C ASP A 104 -18.06 24.92 -0.79
N GLU A 105 -16.83 24.81 -1.28
CA GLU A 105 -15.70 25.65 -0.84
C GLU A 105 -15.89 27.11 -1.25
N VAL A 106 -16.49 27.38 -2.42
CA VAL A 106 -16.64 28.74 -2.95
C VAL A 106 -17.66 29.51 -2.14
N ALA A 107 -18.80 28.88 -1.86
CA ALA A 107 -19.83 29.47 -1.01
C ALA A 107 -19.51 29.34 0.50
N ASN A 108 -18.59 28.45 0.86
CA ASN A 108 -18.30 28.05 2.24
C ASN A 108 -19.56 27.50 2.95
N VAL A 109 -20.31 26.64 2.25
CA VAL A 109 -21.57 26.03 2.71
C VAL A 109 -21.45 24.51 2.66
N LEU A 110 -21.82 23.85 3.76
CA LEU A 110 -21.92 22.39 3.84
C LEU A 110 -23.39 21.97 3.62
N TYR A 111 -23.64 21.08 2.66
CA TYR A 111 -24.96 20.48 2.42
C TYR A 111 -24.96 19.03 2.89
N VAL A 112 -25.96 18.65 3.67
CA VAL A 112 -26.06 17.32 4.29
C VAL A 112 -27.47 16.79 4.13
N ALA A 113 -27.63 15.56 3.68
CA ALA A 113 -28.89 14.84 3.79
C ALA A 113 -28.99 14.14 5.14
N LEU A 114 -30.09 14.37 5.85
CA LEU A 114 -30.43 13.74 7.12
C LEU A 114 -31.65 12.86 6.92
N GLU A 115 -31.55 11.60 7.34
CA GLU A 115 -32.61 10.60 7.27
C GLU A 115 -33.31 10.44 8.61
N ASP A 116 -34.63 10.51 8.60
CA ASP A 116 -35.48 10.18 9.74
C ASP A 116 -36.70 9.37 9.27
N GLY A 117 -36.75 8.09 9.63
CA GLY A 117 -37.90 7.25 9.32
C GLY A 117 -38.12 7.00 7.82
N GLY A 118 -37.05 7.02 7.01
CA GLY A 118 -37.09 6.77 5.57
C GLY A 118 -37.49 7.97 4.70
N VAL A 119 -37.61 9.17 5.28
CA VAL A 119 -37.64 10.44 4.54
C VAL A 119 -36.36 11.22 4.79
N PHE A 120 -36.04 12.13 3.87
CA PHE A 120 -34.78 12.85 3.88
C PHE A 120 -35.02 14.37 3.86
N ASP A 121 -34.39 15.05 4.80
CA ASP A 121 -34.19 16.50 4.75
C ASP A 121 -32.80 16.77 4.15
N ILE A 122 -32.68 17.79 3.30
CA ILE A 122 -31.37 18.35 2.97
C ILE A 122 -31.22 19.64 3.78
N VAL A 123 -30.14 19.74 4.53
CA VAL A 123 -29.83 20.86 5.41
C VAL A 123 -28.53 21.51 4.93
N SER A 124 -28.53 22.83 4.81
CA SER A 124 -27.33 23.62 4.57
C SER A 124 -26.82 24.27 5.85
N PHE A 125 -25.50 24.28 6.01
CA PHE A 125 -24.76 24.92 7.09
C PHE A 125 -23.85 25.98 6.48
N ASP A 126 -24.24 27.25 6.57
CA ASP A 126 -23.43 28.38 6.09
C ASP A 126 -22.32 28.69 7.11
N LEU A 127 -21.08 28.40 6.72
CA LEU A 127 -19.90 28.51 7.58
C LEU A 127 -19.27 29.91 7.54
N THR A 128 -19.91 30.90 6.92
CA THR A 128 -19.43 32.28 6.87
C THR A 128 -19.68 33.06 8.17
N SER A 129 -20.47 32.52 9.09
CA SER A 129 -20.80 33.13 10.38
C SER A 129 -20.81 32.11 11.52
N SER A 130 -20.69 32.58 12.76
CA SER A 130 -20.76 31.77 13.98
C SER A 130 -21.61 32.51 15.03
N PRO A 131 -22.62 31.88 15.65
CA PRO A 131 -23.04 30.49 15.45
C PRO A 131 -23.64 30.25 14.06
N VAL A 132 -23.46 29.04 13.53
CA VAL A 132 -23.99 28.58 12.25
C VAL A 132 -25.46 28.27 12.41
N THR A 133 -26.33 28.92 11.63
CA THR A 133 -27.77 28.63 11.62
C THR A 133 -28.08 27.57 10.56
N PRO A 134 -28.49 26.33 10.94
CA PRO A 134 -28.91 25.32 9.98
C PRO A 134 -30.14 25.80 9.21
N THR A 135 -30.18 25.54 7.89
CA THR A 135 -31.34 25.84 7.05
C THR A 135 -31.80 24.58 6.34
N ILE A 136 -33.05 24.17 6.55
CA ILE A 136 -33.65 23.06 5.79
C ILE A 136 -33.95 23.59 4.39
N VAL A 137 -33.26 23.04 3.40
CA VAL A 137 -33.36 23.46 1.99
C VAL A 137 -34.32 22.55 1.20
N VAL A 138 -34.41 21.28 1.59
CA VAL A 138 -35.41 20.32 1.11
C VAL A 138 -35.94 19.61 2.33
N SER A 139 -37.25 19.44 2.40
CA SER A 139 -37.91 18.81 3.56
C SER A 139 -38.76 17.62 3.13
N ASP A 140 -38.80 16.57 3.96
CA ASP A 140 -39.65 15.39 3.80
C ASP A 140 -39.52 14.73 2.40
N SER A 141 -38.31 14.72 1.83
CA SER A 141 -38.09 14.14 0.51
C SER A 141 -38.17 12.62 0.57
N PRO A 142 -38.96 11.97 -0.32
CA PRO A 142 -38.98 10.51 -0.44
C PRO A 142 -37.81 9.98 -1.29
N ALA A 143 -36.95 10.85 -1.81
CA ALA A 143 -35.82 10.44 -2.65
C ALA A 143 -34.85 9.53 -1.86
N PRO A 144 -34.35 8.43 -2.44
CA PRO A 144 -33.46 7.50 -1.76
C PRO A 144 -32.03 8.07 -1.68
N LEU A 145 -31.80 9.03 -0.78
CA LEU A 145 -30.52 9.74 -0.66
C LEU A 145 -29.46 8.97 0.16
N ASP A 146 -29.84 7.89 0.85
CA ASP A 146 -28.93 7.05 1.64
C ASP A 146 -27.88 6.40 0.74
N ARG A 147 -26.60 6.67 1.03
CA ARG A 147 -25.45 6.23 0.21
C ARG A 147 -25.54 6.69 -1.24
N ALA A 148 -26.14 7.85 -1.52
CA ALA A 148 -26.09 8.42 -2.87
C ALA A 148 -24.73 9.08 -3.15
N GLY A 149 -24.36 9.18 -4.43
CA GLY A 149 -23.19 9.93 -4.87
C GLY A 149 -23.52 11.40 -5.06
N TRP A 150 -22.72 12.30 -4.49
CA TRP A 150 -22.94 13.74 -4.54
C TRP A 150 -21.87 14.43 -5.40
N ALA A 151 -22.29 15.28 -6.32
CA ALA A 151 -21.39 16.03 -7.19
C ALA A 151 -21.80 17.51 -7.26
N LEU A 152 -20.88 18.39 -6.88
CA LEU A 152 -21.08 19.84 -6.91
C LEU A 152 -20.52 20.41 -8.20
N SER A 153 -21.31 21.23 -8.89
CA SER A 153 -20.85 22.11 -9.96
C SER A 153 -21.06 23.56 -9.53
N SER A 154 -20.03 24.18 -8.92
CA SER A 154 -20.12 25.57 -8.46
C SER A 154 -20.36 26.55 -9.60
N GLU A 155 -19.87 26.28 -10.82
CA GLU A 155 -20.09 27.16 -11.98
C GLU A 155 -21.51 27.10 -12.54
N ARG A 156 -22.21 25.99 -12.30
CA ARG A 156 -23.63 25.81 -12.65
C ARG A 156 -24.55 26.08 -11.47
N GLU A 157 -23.97 26.38 -10.30
CA GLU A 157 -24.67 26.54 -9.04
C GLU A 157 -25.68 25.40 -8.82
N GLU A 158 -25.22 24.16 -8.95
CA GLU A 158 -26.06 22.97 -8.75
C GLU A 158 -25.32 21.84 -8.06
N ILE A 159 -26.09 20.98 -7.38
CA ILE A 159 -25.64 19.71 -6.83
C ILE A 159 -26.42 18.59 -7.52
N LEU A 160 -25.70 17.63 -8.09
CA LEU A 160 -26.26 16.40 -8.62
C LEU A 160 -26.13 15.28 -7.60
N ILE A 161 -27.22 14.55 -7.36
CA ILE A 161 -27.28 13.43 -6.43
C ILE A 161 -27.72 12.19 -7.19
N ALA A 162 -26.86 11.18 -7.29
CA ALA A 162 -27.07 10.01 -8.14
C ALA A 162 -27.10 8.71 -7.34
N GLY A 163 -28.03 7.83 -7.68
CA GLY A 163 -28.15 6.49 -7.11
C GLY A 163 -28.74 6.51 -5.70
N GLY A 164 -28.11 5.76 -4.80
CA GLY A 164 -28.58 5.51 -3.44
C GLY A 164 -28.96 4.05 -3.24
N MET A 165 -29.18 3.64 -1.99
CA MET A 165 -29.47 2.23 -1.67
C MET A 165 -30.69 1.71 -2.46
N GLY A 166 -30.43 0.82 -3.44
CA GLY A 166 -31.48 0.25 -4.30
C GLY A 166 -32.05 1.20 -5.35
N SER A 167 -31.36 2.31 -5.66
CA SER A 167 -31.82 3.37 -6.57
C SER A 167 -30.94 3.53 -7.81
N ASP A 168 -31.57 3.85 -8.94
CA ASP A 168 -30.96 4.34 -10.18
C ASP A 168 -31.36 5.79 -10.50
N LEU A 169 -32.02 6.47 -9.55
CA LEU A 169 -32.54 7.82 -9.73
C LEU A 169 -31.40 8.86 -9.75
N ILE A 170 -31.64 9.97 -10.42
CA ILE A 170 -30.76 11.14 -10.42
C ILE A 170 -31.59 12.35 -10.03
N HIS A 171 -31.09 13.11 -9.08
CA HIS A 171 -31.72 14.33 -8.61
C HIS A 171 -30.78 15.52 -8.82
N ARG A 172 -31.38 16.70 -9.01
CA ARG A 172 -30.69 17.97 -9.13
C ARG A 172 -31.22 18.93 -8.08
N LEU A 173 -30.31 19.52 -7.33
CA LEU A 173 -30.58 20.61 -6.40
C LEU A 173 -29.95 21.88 -6.96
N ASP A 174 -30.76 22.89 -7.25
CA ASP A 174 -30.30 24.21 -7.69
C ASP A 174 -29.92 25.05 -6.46
N ILE A 175 -28.71 25.60 -6.44
CA ILE A 175 -28.15 26.39 -5.33
C ILE A 175 -27.88 27.86 -5.71
N SER A 176 -28.35 28.32 -6.88
CA SER A 176 -28.08 29.66 -7.45
C SER A 176 -28.63 30.86 -6.67
N ALA A 177 -29.61 30.66 -5.79
CA ALA A 177 -30.36 31.75 -5.19
C ALA A 177 -30.19 31.92 -3.66
N GLY A 178 -29.25 31.22 -3.01
CA GLY A 178 -29.11 31.24 -1.55
C GLY A 178 -30.29 30.64 -0.76
N THR A 179 -31.36 30.25 -1.46
CA THR A 179 -32.43 29.35 -1.00
C THR A 179 -32.62 28.31 -2.10
N PRO A 180 -32.13 27.08 -1.91
CA PRO A 180 -32.27 26.05 -2.93
C PRO A 180 -33.74 25.83 -3.28
N SER A 181 -34.02 25.70 -4.57
CA SER A 181 -35.34 25.30 -5.05
C SER A 181 -35.45 23.78 -5.03
N GLU A 182 -36.68 23.28 -4.88
CA GLU A 182 -37.12 21.88 -4.91
C GLU A 182 -36.12 20.88 -5.52
N LEU A 183 -35.89 19.76 -4.82
CA LEU A 183 -35.09 18.65 -5.32
C LEU A 183 -35.75 18.04 -6.56
N GLN A 184 -35.18 18.30 -7.73
CA GLN A 184 -35.75 17.88 -9.01
C GLN A 184 -35.27 16.48 -9.38
N GLU A 185 -36.17 15.51 -9.52
CA GLU A 185 -35.87 14.23 -10.16
C GLU A 185 -35.66 14.45 -11.67
N LEU A 186 -34.52 14.00 -12.20
CA LEU A 186 -34.23 14.02 -13.62
C LEU A 186 -34.88 12.80 -14.32
N PRO A 187 -35.35 12.93 -15.57
CA PRO A 187 -36.01 11.84 -16.28
C PRO A 187 -35.05 10.71 -16.65
N THR A 188 -33.74 11.00 -16.72
CA THR A 188 -32.71 10.03 -17.02
C THR A 188 -32.29 9.26 -15.77
N ARG A 189 -32.04 7.97 -15.94
CA ARG A 189 -31.65 7.02 -14.88
C ARG A 189 -30.18 6.63 -15.05
N LEU A 190 -29.55 6.23 -13.94
CA LEU A 190 -28.26 5.56 -14.00
C LEU A 190 -28.37 4.27 -14.82
N PRO A 191 -27.31 3.88 -15.56
CA PRO A 191 -27.31 2.62 -16.31
C PRO A 191 -27.50 1.37 -15.42
N LEU A 192 -27.12 1.45 -14.14
CA LEU A 192 -27.26 0.41 -13.13
C LEU A 192 -27.76 1.01 -11.80
N VAL A 193 -28.55 0.21 -11.07
CA VAL A 193 -28.89 0.50 -9.66
C VAL A 193 -27.61 0.48 -8.84
N THR A 194 -27.29 1.62 -8.21
CA THR A 194 -25.96 1.83 -7.62
C THR A 194 -26.07 2.55 -6.27
N ALA A 195 -25.61 1.87 -5.22
CA ALA A 195 -25.35 2.41 -3.90
C ALA A 195 -23.88 2.81 -3.76
N ALA A 196 -23.64 3.88 -3.02
CA ALA A 196 -22.36 4.56 -2.86
C ALA A 196 -21.62 4.82 -4.19
N PRO A 197 -22.29 5.33 -5.25
CA PRO A 197 -21.58 5.70 -6.46
C PRO A 197 -20.60 6.84 -6.17
N VAL A 198 -19.45 6.75 -6.81
CA VAL A 198 -18.51 7.86 -6.88
C VAL A 198 -19.04 8.83 -7.93
N ALA A 199 -19.29 10.08 -7.55
CA ALA A 199 -19.79 11.11 -8.45
C ALA A 199 -18.93 12.38 -8.36
N GLY A 200 -18.81 13.10 -9.47
CA GLY A 200 -18.18 14.41 -9.47
C GLY A 200 -18.24 15.16 -10.79
N TRP A 201 -17.95 16.46 -10.72
CA TRP A 201 -18.02 17.38 -11.86
C TRP A 201 -16.66 17.58 -12.53
N ASP A 202 -16.61 17.48 -13.86
CA ASP A 202 -15.47 17.90 -14.68
C ASP A 202 -15.78 19.20 -15.42
N PRO A 203 -15.23 20.36 -14.99
CA PRO A 203 -15.50 21.65 -15.61
C PRO A 203 -14.91 21.76 -17.03
N VAL A 204 -13.96 20.91 -17.41
CA VAL A 204 -13.32 20.96 -18.74
C VAL A 204 -14.25 20.39 -19.81
N SER A 205 -14.83 19.21 -19.56
CA SER A 205 -15.83 18.61 -20.46
C SER A 205 -17.26 19.08 -20.21
N ALA A 206 -17.49 19.81 -19.11
CA ALA A 206 -18.81 20.19 -18.61
C ALA A 206 -19.75 18.98 -18.43
N ARG A 207 -19.21 17.89 -17.88
CA ARG A 207 -19.92 16.64 -17.62
C ARG A 207 -19.67 16.15 -16.20
N TYR A 208 -20.61 15.35 -15.70
CA TYR A 208 -20.38 14.58 -14.49
C TYR A 208 -19.70 13.25 -14.83
N VAL A 209 -18.81 12.78 -13.98
CA VAL A 209 -18.37 11.39 -13.96
C VAL A 209 -19.12 10.70 -12.83
N ILE A 210 -19.73 9.56 -13.13
CA ILE A 210 -20.44 8.74 -12.17
C ILE A 210 -20.01 7.30 -12.38
N GLY A 211 -19.73 6.56 -11.33
CA GLY A 211 -19.33 5.16 -11.46
C GLY A 211 -18.93 4.54 -10.15
N PHE A 212 -18.49 3.29 -10.23
CA PHE A 212 -18.17 2.46 -9.06
C PHE A 212 -19.36 2.30 -8.09
N GLY A 213 -19.16 1.51 -7.04
CA GLY A 213 -20.11 1.33 -5.96
C GLY A 213 -20.63 -0.10 -5.89
N LEU A 214 -21.85 -0.24 -5.38
CA LEU A 214 -22.47 -1.53 -5.09
C LEU A 214 -23.84 -1.62 -5.75
N ASN A 215 -24.13 -2.73 -6.41
CA ASN A 215 -25.51 -3.08 -6.75
C ASN A 215 -26.19 -3.64 -5.48
N GLY A 216 -26.73 -2.74 -4.65
CA GLY A 216 -27.24 -3.11 -3.32
C GLY A 216 -26.12 -3.25 -2.29
N LEU A 217 -26.01 -4.40 -1.62
CA LEU A 217 -24.99 -4.65 -0.58
C LEU A 217 -23.89 -5.66 -0.99
N ASP A 218 -24.07 -6.43 -2.08
CA ASP A 218 -23.30 -7.67 -2.26
C ASP A 218 -22.50 -7.76 -3.57
N THR A 219 -22.72 -6.89 -4.56
CA THR A 219 -22.03 -6.98 -5.87
C THR A 219 -21.40 -5.66 -6.24
N LEU A 220 -20.10 -5.71 -6.59
CA LEU A 220 -19.33 -4.55 -7.01
C LEU A 220 -19.70 -4.10 -8.42
N ILE A 221 -19.78 -2.79 -8.58
CA ILE A 221 -19.86 -2.12 -9.87
C ILE A 221 -18.50 -1.53 -10.15
N ASP A 222 -17.89 -1.90 -11.28
CA ASP A 222 -16.60 -1.40 -11.76
C ASP A 222 -16.75 -0.49 -12.99
N GLN A 223 -17.99 -0.24 -13.41
CA GLN A 223 -18.33 0.58 -14.56
C GLN A 223 -18.34 2.06 -14.18
N VAL A 224 -17.90 2.89 -15.14
CA VAL A 224 -17.83 4.34 -15.01
C VAL A 224 -18.40 4.98 -16.25
N TRP A 225 -19.11 6.09 -16.08
CA TRP A 225 -19.78 6.79 -17.15
C TRP A 225 -19.58 8.30 -17.05
N TRP A 226 -19.50 8.94 -18.21
CA TRP A 226 -19.82 10.35 -18.37
C TRP A 226 -21.33 10.54 -18.37
N TYR A 227 -21.81 11.53 -17.62
CA TYR A 227 -23.17 12.04 -17.68
C TYR A 227 -23.16 13.48 -18.21
N ASP A 228 -23.72 13.65 -19.40
CA ASP A 228 -23.96 14.97 -20.00
C ASP A 228 -25.34 15.45 -19.60
N VAL A 229 -25.41 16.56 -18.83
CA VAL A 229 -26.68 17.12 -18.36
C VAL A 229 -27.47 17.76 -19.50
N ALA A 230 -26.81 18.38 -20.48
CA ALA A 230 -27.50 19.09 -21.55
C ALA A 230 -28.16 18.11 -22.53
N GLY A 231 -27.50 16.98 -22.77
CA GLY A 231 -28.05 15.87 -23.56
C GLY A 231 -28.89 14.87 -22.76
N GLU A 232 -28.76 14.88 -21.43
CA GLU A 232 -29.24 13.85 -20.51
C GLU A 232 -28.83 12.43 -20.94
N THR A 233 -27.56 12.26 -21.31
CA THR A 233 -27.04 11.00 -21.84
C THR A 233 -25.86 10.48 -21.05
N PHE A 234 -25.79 9.15 -20.94
CA PHE A 234 -24.63 8.43 -20.42
C PHE A 234 -23.73 7.91 -21.54
N THR A 235 -22.42 8.08 -21.37
CA THR A 235 -21.39 7.45 -22.22
C THR A 235 -20.44 6.66 -21.34
N SER A 236 -20.23 5.38 -21.65
CA SER A 236 -19.31 4.52 -20.89
C SER A 236 -17.87 5.02 -21.02
N ILE A 237 -17.12 4.90 -19.93
CA ILE A 237 -15.67 5.08 -19.89
C ILE A 237 -15.06 3.68 -19.79
N ASP A 238 -14.09 3.36 -20.64
CA ASP A 238 -13.41 2.07 -20.58
C ASP A 238 -12.56 2.00 -19.31
N THR A 239 -12.75 0.93 -18.54
CA THR A 239 -11.95 0.64 -17.34
C THR A 239 -10.90 -0.43 -17.65
N PRO A 240 -9.61 -0.24 -17.32
CA PRO A 240 -8.60 -1.27 -17.50
C PRO A 240 -8.97 -2.55 -16.73
N ALA A 241 -8.60 -3.70 -17.29
CA ALA A 241 -8.72 -4.96 -16.57
C ALA A 241 -7.75 -4.99 -15.39
N GLY A 242 -8.27 -5.16 -14.18
CA GLY A 242 -7.51 -5.16 -12.93
C GLY A 242 -7.42 -3.75 -12.37
N PRO A 243 -8.02 -3.45 -11.21
CA PRO A 243 -8.22 -4.33 -10.05
C PRO A 243 -9.71 -4.55 -9.69
N SER A 244 -10.01 -5.61 -8.93
CA SER A 244 -11.31 -5.88 -8.33
C SER A 244 -11.66 -4.78 -7.31
N ALA A 245 -12.23 -3.68 -7.79
CA ALA A 245 -12.43 -2.45 -7.02
C ALA A 245 -13.61 -2.59 -6.07
N SER A 246 -13.35 -2.66 -4.76
CA SER A 246 -14.42 -2.76 -3.75
C SER A 246 -15.06 -1.41 -3.42
N LEU A 247 -14.27 -0.34 -3.33
CA LEU A 247 -14.71 1.01 -2.97
C LEU A 247 -13.70 2.02 -3.51
N GLY A 248 -14.19 3.10 -4.13
CA GLY A 248 -13.37 4.23 -4.56
C GLY A 248 -13.93 5.56 -4.06
N GLY A 249 -13.14 6.63 -4.16
CA GLY A 249 -13.56 7.97 -3.77
C GLY A 249 -13.21 8.98 -4.87
N TRP A 250 -14.07 9.98 -5.06
CA TRP A 250 -13.83 11.09 -5.98
C TRP A 250 -12.89 12.10 -5.32
N ILE A 251 -11.87 12.54 -6.06
CA ILE A 251 -10.84 13.46 -5.53
C ILE A 251 -10.98 14.89 -6.11
N GLY A 252 -11.96 15.13 -7.01
CA GLY A 252 -12.21 16.45 -7.60
C GLY A 252 -11.37 16.72 -8.85
N PRO A 253 -11.73 17.74 -9.65
CA PRO A 253 -10.92 18.16 -10.79
C PRO A 253 -9.55 18.69 -10.31
N VAL A 254 -8.48 18.20 -10.95
CA VAL A 254 -7.12 18.70 -10.76
C VAL A 254 -6.83 19.75 -11.82
N ALA A 255 -6.19 20.87 -11.46
CA ALA A 255 -5.60 21.77 -12.44
C ALA A 255 -4.63 20.96 -13.32
N GLY A 256 -5.01 20.72 -14.59
CA GLY A 256 -4.21 19.96 -15.56
C GLY A 256 -4.56 18.47 -15.75
N ASP A 257 -5.84 18.11 -15.86
CA ASP A 257 -6.31 16.84 -16.46
C ASP A 257 -6.28 15.54 -15.61
N GLU A 258 -6.18 15.61 -14.28
CA GLU A 258 -6.17 14.39 -13.45
C GLU A 258 -7.50 14.13 -12.74
N LEU A 259 -8.01 12.89 -12.87
CA LEU A 259 -9.17 12.36 -12.15
C LEU A 259 -8.74 11.14 -11.34
N VAL A 260 -8.42 11.37 -10.07
CA VAL A 260 -7.79 10.37 -9.21
C VAL A 260 -8.85 9.52 -8.50
N PHE A 261 -8.86 8.24 -8.84
CA PHE A 261 -9.60 7.20 -8.13
C PHE A 261 -8.67 6.50 -7.14
N TRP A 262 -9.25 5.85 -6.13
CA TRP A 262 -8.61 4.72 -5.47
C TRP A 262 -9.46 3.47 -5.70
N THR A 263 -8.83 2.33 -5.93
CA THR A 263 -9.46 1.01 -5.92
C THR A 263 -8.85 0.17 -4.78
N GLY A 264 -9.64 -0.13 -3.74
CA GLY A 264 -9.21 -1.05 -2.69
C GLY A 264 -9.75 -2.46 -2.89
N THR A 265 -9.00 -3.47 -2.47
CA THR A 265 -9.38 -4.89 -2.60
C THR A 265 -9.75 -5.56 -1.28
N GLU A 266 -9.45 -4.93 -0.14
CA GLU A 266 -9.76 -5.46 1.19
C GLU A 266 -10.24 -4.39 2.17
N ASN A 267 -11.07 -4.82 3.12
CA ASN A 267 -11.22 -4.20 4.43
C ASN A 267 -10.32 -5.01 5.40
N PRO A 268 -9.28 -4.42 6.01
CA PRO A 268 -8.96 -2.99 6.04
C PRO A 268 -8.18 -2.48 4.83
N PHE A 269 -8.30 -1.18 4.52
CA PHE A 269 -7.45 -0.46 3.55
C PHE A 269 -5.98 -0.72 3.79
N LEU A 270 -5.22 -0.91 2.71
CA LEU A 270 -3.79 -1.16 2.75
C LEU A 270 -3.08 -0.13 1.85
N PRO A 271 -2.15 0.71 2.39
CA PRO A 271 -1.41 1.71 1.62
C PRO A 271 -0.59 1.15 0.44
N GLY A 272 -0.46 -0.17 0.31
CA GLY A 272 0.18 -0.84 -0.84
C GLY A 272 -0.76 -1.26 -1.96
N GLU A 273 -2.06 -1.18 -1.73
CA GLU A 273 -3.10 -1.70 -2.65
C GLU A 273 -3.88 -0.55 -3.29
N TYR A 274 -3.30 0.65 -3.27
CA TYR A 274 -3.92 1.84 -3.80
C TYR A 274 -3.32 2.28 -5.12
N GLN A 275 -4.18 2.44 -6.12
CA GLN A 275 -3.80 2.95 -7.43
C GLN A 275 -4.57 4.22 -7.74
N LEU A 276 -3.81 5.26 -8.07
CA LEU A 276 -4.33 6.50 -8.62
C LEU A 276 -4.60 6.29 -10.11
N MET A 277 -5.82 6.60 -10.54
CA MET A 277 -6.18 6.60 -11.96
C MET A 277 -6.24 8.04 -12.50
N ARG A 278 -6.37 8.20 -13.82
CA ARG A 278 -6.70 9.43 -14.53
C ARG A 278 -7.74 9.11 -15.60
N VAL A 279 -8.62 10.04 -15.95
CA VAL A 279 -9.50 9.89 -17.10
C VAL A 279 -8.88 10.59 -18.30
N ASP A 280 -8.65 9.84 -19.37
CA ASP A 280 -8.34 10.39 -20.69
C ASP A 280 -9.64 10.85 -21.35
N ARG A 281 -9.86 12.17 -21.36
CA ARG A 281 -11.06 12.79 -21.94
C ARG A 281 -11.18 12.60 -23.45
N THR A 282 -10.09 12.28 -24.14
CA THR A 282 -10.09 12.15 -25.60
C THR A 282 -10.39 10.72 -26.04
N ALA A 283 -9.95 9.76 -25.23
CA ALA A 283 -10.13 8.34 -25.50
C ALA A 283 -11.34 7.74 -24.75
N ASP A 284 -11.95 8.48 -23.81
CA ASP A 284 -12.97 7.99 -22.89
C ASP A 284 -12.48 6.74 -22.13
N GLN A 285 -11.26 6.79 -21.60
CA GLN A 285 -10.64 5.67 -20.88
C GLN A 285 -10.09 6.10 -19.52
N LEU A 286 -10.18 5.20 -18.53
CA LEU A 286 -9.37 5.29 -17.32
C LEU A 286 -7.96 4.76 -17.60
N GLN A 287 -6.96 5.46 -17.11
CA GLN A 287 -5.56 5.07 -17.19
C GLN A 287 -4.92 5.14 -15.81
N PRO A 288 -4.03 4.20 -15.44
CA PRO A 288 -3.22 4.38 -14.25
C PRO A 288 -2.40 5.68 -14.32
N LYS A 289 -2.36 6.44 -13.23
CA LYS A 289 -1.45 7.58 -13.08
C LYS A 289 0.01 7.11 -12.98
N HIS A 290 0.21 5.97 -12.31
CA HIS A 290 1.47 5.27 -12.24
C HIS A 290 1.26 3.84 -12.73
N THR A 291 2.15 3.38 -13.62
CA THR A 291 2.15 2.04 -14.18
C THR A 291 3.23 1.20 -13.51
N PHE A 292 2.84 0.07 -12.91
CA PHE A 292 3.80 -0.89 -12.35
C PHE A 292 4.72 -1.45 -13.45
N GLY A 293 6.00 -1.63 -13.12
CA GLY A 293 7.07 -1.98 -14.08
C GLY A 293 7.56 -0.80 -14.94
N VAL A 294 6.92 0.37 -14.84
CA VAL A 294 7.33 1.58 -15.59
C VAL A 294 7.67 2.71 -14.63
N ASP A 295 6.69 3.16 -13.86
CA ASP A 295 6.81 4.29 -12.93
C ASP A 295 7.14 3.82 -11.51
N LEU A 296 6.72 2.60 -11.16
CA LEU A 296 6.89 1.97 -9.86
C LEU A 296 7.29 0.50 -10.04
N PRO A 297 8.07 -0.09 -9.12
CA PRO A 297 8.31 -1.52 -9.16
C PRO A 297 6.99 -2.29 -9.01
N PRO A 298 6.81 -3.39 -9.76
CA PRO A 298 5.59 -4.18 -9.70
C PRO A 298 5.49 -4.95 -8.38
N PRO A 299 4.33 -5.56 -8.07
CA PRO A 299 4.25 -6.50 -6.96
C PRO A 299 5.28 -7.63 -7.13
N LEU A 300 6.19 -7.78 -6.17
CA LEU A 300 7.28 -8.76 -6.23
C LEU A 300 7.13 -9.83 -5.15
N SER A 301 7.28 -11.10 -5.54
CA SER A 301 7.39 -12.21 -4.59
C SER A 301 8.72 -12.92 -4.75
N SER A 302 9.41 -13.16 -3.65
CA SER A 302 10.78 -13.69 -3.63
C SER A 302 11.79 -12.90 -4.48
N PRO A 303 11.75 -11.54 -4.53
CA PRO A 303 12.84 -10.79 -5.12
C PRO A 303 14.12 -11.05 -4.31
N PHE A 304 15.26 -10.97 -4.96
CA PHE A 304 16.53 -10.88 -4.23
C PHE A 304 16.86 -9.43 -3.96
N ASN A 305 17.67 -9.20 -2.93
CA ASN A 305 18.01 -7.85 -2.51
C ASN A 305 19.46 -7.73 -2.04
N GLY A 306 19.91 -6.48 -1.97
CA GLY A 306 21.22 -6.08 -1.44
C GLY A 306 21.13 -4.69 -0.83
N ALA A 307 22.00 -4.38 0.12
CA ALA A 307 22.07 -3.05 0.72
C ALA A 307 23.54 -2.59 0.70
N THR A 308 23.76 -1.47 0.02
CA THR A 308 25.01 -0.72 0.03
C THR A 308 24.96 0.35 1.12
N ASP A 309 26.08 1.04 1.37
CA ASP A 309 26.15 2.15 2.33
C ASP A 309 25.14 3.29 2.04
N PHE A 310 24.63 3.41 0.81
CA PHE A 310 23.80 4.55 0.38
C PHE A 310 22.49 4.15 -0.32
N SER A 311 22.22 2.87 -0.48
CA SER A 311 21.08 2.40 -1.28
C SER A 311 20.70 0.97 -0.99
N PHE A 312 19.40 0.70 -0.98
CA PHE A 312 18.79 -0.62 -0.95
C PHE A 312 18.39 -1.01 -2.37
N PHE A 313 18.84 -2.16 -2.85
CA PHE A 313 18.57 -2.67 -4.20
C PHE A 313 17.75 -3.94 -4.13
N PHE A 314 16.87 -4.13 -5.11
CA PHE A 314 16.17 -5.40 -5.31
C PHE A 314 15.88 -5.64 -6.79
N PHE A 315 15.76 -6.92 -7.15
CA PHE A 315 15.53 -7.39 -8.51
C PHE A 315 14.85 -8.76 -8.47
N GLY A 316 14.20 -9.13 -9.57
CA GLY A 316 13.64 -10.46 -9.76
C GLY A 316 12.26 -10.54 -9.12
N GLY A 317 11.85 -11.74 -8.71
CA GLY A 317 10.51 -11.94 -8.17
C GLY A 317 9.38 -11.69 -9.17
N GLY A 318 9.69 -11.84 -10.47
CA GLY A 318 8.76 -11.65 -11.59
C GLY A 318 9.04 -10.43 -12.46
N ASP A 319 9.99 -9.57 -12.08
CA ASP A 319 10.39 -8.39 -12.85
C ASP A 319 11.79 -8.54 -13.47
N ASP A 320 11.96 -7.95 -14.66
CA ASP A 320 13.21 -7.90 -15.42
C ASP A 320 14.07 -6.68 -15.04
N ASP A 321 13.47 -5.73 -14.30
CA ASP A 321 14.13 -4.50 -13.91
C ASP A 321 14.72 -4.55 -12.51
N ALA A 322 15.87 -3.88 -12.35
CA ALA A 322 16.45 -3.61 -11.05
C ALA A 322 15.91 -2.29 -10.51
N TRP A 323 15.63 -2.27 -9.21
CA TRP A 323 15.13 -1.09 -8.52
C TRP A 323 16.04 -0.76 -7.34
N ARG A 324 16.16 0.53 -7.05
CA ARG A 324 16.90 1.01 -5.89
C ARG A 324 16.13 2.06 -5.09
N LEU A 325 16.29 2.02 -3.79
CA LEU A 325 15.94 3.09 -2.87
C LEU A 325 17.23 3.75 -2.38
N PRO A 326 17.56 4.98 -2.81
CA PRO A 326 18.67 5.71 -2.21
C PRO A 326 18.30 6.13 -0.79
N PHE A 327 19.24 6.02 0.14
CA PHE A 327 19.09 6.46 1.52
C PHE A 327 20.37 7.13 2.04
N GLY A 328 20.24 7.85 3.15
CA GLY A 328 21.32 8.60 3.80
C GLY A 328 20.73 9.66 4.73
N VAL A 329 21.55 10.21 5.63
CA VAL A 329 21.11 11.17 6.67
C VAL A 329 20.37 12.37 6.08
N ASP A 330 20.78 12.83 4.89
CA ASP A 330 20.18 13.97 4.18
C ASP A 330 19.41 13.58 2.90
N VAL A 331 19.21 12.28 2.64
CA VAL A 331 18.47 11.81 1.47
C VAL A 331 17.00 11.65 1.85
N PRO A 332 16.09 12.50 1.35
CA PRO A 332 14.67 12.31 1.62
C PRO A 332 14.21 10.99 0.99
N PHE A 333 13.35 10.28 1.72
CA PHE A 333 12.57 9.17 1.18
C PHE A 333 11.68 9.72 0.08
N SER A 334 12.17 9.71 -1.16
CA SER A 334 11.62 10.52 -2.23
C SER A 334 11.10 9.70 -3.40
N ARG A 335 11.66 8.50 -3.66
CA ARG A 335 11.10 7.46 -4.55
C ARG A 335 12.04 6.28 -4.74
N LEU A 336 11.48 5.17 -5.21
CA LEU A 336 12.22 4.08 -5.85
C LEU A 336 12.67 4.52 -7.24
N GLU A 337 13.89 4.14 -7.62
CA GLU A 337 14.49 4.45 -8.91
C GLU A 337 14.75 3.17 -9.69
N ARG A 338 14.31 3.13 -10.95
CA ARG A 338 14.70 2.07 -11.88
C ARG A 338 16.19 2.21 -12.18
N VAL A 339 16.92 1.12 -12.01
CA VAL A 339 18.35 1.04 -12.27
C VAL A 339 18.55 0.57 -13.70
N SER A 340 19.08 1.45 -14.54
CA SER A 340 19.57 1.07 -15.88
C SER A 340 20.92 0.37 -15.74
N ALA A 341 20.90 -0.89 -15.32
CA ALA A 341 22.10 -1.71 -15.29
C ALA A 341 22.48 -2.14 -16.72
N SER A 342 23.73 -1.89 -17.15
CA SER A 342 24.21 -2.42 -18.41
C SER A 342 24.36 -3.94 -18.32
N PRO A 343 23.85 -4.70 -19.31
CA PRO A 343 23.96 -6.15 -19.32
C PRO A 343 25.40 -6.62 -19.51
N ASP A 344 25.68 -7.85 -19.07
CA ASP A 344 26.89 -8.56 -19.48
C ASP A 344 26.90 -8.73 -21.02
N PRO A 345 28.03 -8.52 -21.71
CA PRO A 345 28.09 -8.59 -23.17
C PRO A 345 27.77 -9.96 -23.79
N VAL A 346 27.85 -11.04 -23.00
CA VAL A 346 27.64 -12.41 -23.46
C VAL A 346 26.37 -13.00 -22.88
N GLU A 347 26.24 -12.96 -21.55
CA GLU A 347 25.15 -13.63 -20.83
C GLU A 347 23.94 -12.72 -20.59
N GLY A 348 24.07 -11.42 -20.84
CA GLY A 348 22.98 -10.46 -20.62
C GLY A 348 22.81 -10.08 -19.15
N THR A 349 21.55 -9.98 -18.70
CA THR A 349 21.21 -9.76 -17.30
C THR A 349 20.86 -11.08 -16.61
N PRO A 350 20.91 -11.16 -15.26
CA PRO A 350 20.29 -12.26 -14.55
C PRO A 350 18.85 -12.47 -15.03
N ALA A 351 18.46 -13.74 -15.20
CA ALA A 351 17.10 -14.06 -15.58
C ALA A 351 16.11 -13.67 -14.46
N PRO A 352 14.91 -13.16 -14.80
CA PRO A 352 13.86 -12.89 -13.82
C PRO A 352 13.45 -14.20 -13.16
N SER A 353 13.75 -14.36 -11.87
CA SER A 353 13.40 -15.58 -11.14
C SER A 353 13.12 -15.28 -9.68
N GLY A 354 12.40 -16.21 -9.03
CA GLY A 354 12.05 -16.13 -7.62
C GLY A 354 13.00 -16.97 -6.76
N GLY A 355 13.33 -16.45 -5.58
CA GLY A 355 14.05 -17.21 -4.54
C GLY A 355 15.54 -17.38 -4.83
N GLN A 356 16.14 -16.45 -5.58
CA GLN A 356 17.58 -16.40 -5.79
C GLN A 356 18.30 -16.08 -4.48
N ALA A 357 19.51 -16.59 -4.34
CA ALA A 357 20.37 -16.21 -3.23
C ALA A 357 21.20 -14.99 -3.63
N SER A 358 21.26 -13.99 -2.77
CA SER A 358 22.07 -12.80 -2.98
C SER A 358 22.84 -12.38 -1.74
N ALA A 359 23.98 -11.74 -1.95
CA ALA A 359 24.76 -11.09 -0.91
C ALA A 359 25.44 -9.84 -1.47
N ASP A 360 25.44 -8.75 -0.69
CA ASP A 360 26.22 -7.55 -0.99
C ASP A 360 27.53 -7.58 -0.20
N LEU A 361 28.65 -7.62 -0.93
CA LEU A 361 30.01 -7.62 -0.39
C LEU A 361 30.89 -6.59 -1.12
N GLY A 362 30.35 -5.38 -1.31
CA GLY A 362 30.93 -4.35 -2.17
C GLY A 362 30.64 -4.55 -3.66
N ALA A 363 29.91 -5.61 -3.97
CA ALA A 363 29.22 -5.90 -5.21
C ALA A 363 28.08 -6.87 -4.88
N LEU A 364 26.97 -6.78 -5.60
CA LEU A 364 25.83 -7.69 -5.39
C LEU A 364 26.04 -8.97 -6.20
N PHE A 365 26.22 -10.08 -5.49
CA PHE A 365 26.30 -11.42 -6.09
C PHE A 365 24.93 -12.08 -6.12
N VAL A 366 24.65 -12.84 -7.17
CA VAL A 366 23.36 -13.51 -7.37
C VAL A 366 23.59 -14.91 -7.93
N PHE A 367 22.90 -15.90 -7.36
CA PHE A 367 22.92 -17.28 -7.83
C PHE A 367 21.59 -18.01 -7.60
N GLY A 368 21.29 -18.94 -8.50
CA GLY A 368 20.16 -19.85 -8.38
C GLY A 368 18.83 -19.18 -8.68
N GLY A 369 17.77 -19.68 -8.04
CA GLY A 369 16.38 -19.27 -8.23
C GLY A 369 15.53 -20.32 -8.93
N GLN A 370 14.29 -19.95 -9.20
CA GLN A 370 13.36 -20.72 -10.00
C GLN A 370 12.58 -19.80 -10.94
N ASP A 371 12.44 -20.23 -12.19
CA ASP A 371 11.56 -19.60 -13.18
C ASP A 371 10.50 -20.58 -13.69
N GLY A 372 9.77 -20.19 -14.74
CA GLY A 372 8.74 -21.02 -15.36
C GLY A 372 9.27 -22.31 -16.03
N SER A 373 10.58 -22.43 -16.23
CA SER A 373 11.24 -23.61 -16.81
C SER A 373 11.79 -24.58 -15.75
N GLY A 374 12.06 -24.09 -14.53
CA GLY A 374 12.50 -24.93 -13.40
C GLY A 374 13.52 -24.24 -12.49
N LEU A 375 14.23 -25.07 -11.72
CA LEU A 375 15.32 -24.60 -10.85
C LEU A 375 16.52 -24.15 -11.68
N LEU A 376 17.18 -23.08 -11.24
CA LEU A 376 18.30 -22.48 -11.94
C LEU A 376 19.63 -22.83 -11.25
N ALA A 377 20.63 -23.18 -12.06
CA ALA A 377 22.05 -23.26 -11.68
C ALA A 377 22.89 -22.23 -12.45
N GLY A 378 22.24 -21.31 -13.19
CA GLY A 378 22.84 -20.43 -14.21
C GLY A 378 24.05 -19.61 -13.74
N PRO A 379 24.65 -18.79 -14.63
CA PRO A 379 25.86 -18.07 -14.30
C PRO A 379 25.72 -17.28 -13.00
N VAL A 380 26.79 -17.28 -12.19
CA VAL A 380 26.85 -16.39 -11.04
C VAL A 380 27.02 -14.99 -11.58
N PHE A 381 26.07 -14.11 -11.26
CA PHE A 381 26.15 -12.72 -11.65
C PHE A 381 26.72 -11.88 -10.52
N ARG A 382 27.45 -10.83 -10.91
CA ARG A 382 27.93 -9.77 -10.03
C ARG A 382 27.50 -8.41 -10.60
N LEU A 383 26.79 -7.61 -9.83
CA LEU A 383 26.52 -6.20 -10.16
C LEU A 383 27.56 -5.31 -9.49
N ARG A 384 28.31 -4.56 -10.31
CA ARG A 384 29.25 -3.53 -9.84
C ARG A 384 28.84 -2.17 -10.37
N ALA A 385 28.61 -1.22 -9.45
CA ALA A 385 28.05 0.09 -9.76
C ALA A 385 26.72 -0.01 -10.52
N THR A 386 26.76 -0.11 -11.84
CA THR A 386 25.58 -0.26 -12.71
C THR A 386 25.83 -1.25 -13.85
N ALA A 387 26.78 -2.19 -13.71
CA ALA A 387 27.08 -3.17 -14.74
C ALA A 387 26.98 -4.60 -14.21
N TRP A 388 26.15 -5.41 -14.87
CA TRP A 388 26.11 -6.85 -14.66
C TRP A 388 27.32 -7.50 -15.32
N GLU A 389 27.93 -8.41 -14.58
CA GLU A 389 29.06 -9.23 -15.02
C GLU A 389 28.73 -10.68 -14.71
N ALA A 390 28.68 -11.52 -15.74
CA ALA A 390 28.60 -12.97 -15.55
C ALA A 390 29.99 -13.51 -15.22
N LEU A 391 30.12 -14.16 -14.08
CA LEU A 391 31.40 -14.70 -13.62
C LEU A 391 31.76 -15.95 -14.43
N THR A 392 33.02 -16.02 -14.85
CA THR A 392 33.54 -17.18 -15.57
C THR A 392 33.92 -18.26 -14.55
N MET A 393 33.23 -19.39 -14.61
CA MET A 393 33.51 -20.52 -13.73
C MET A 393 34.67 -21.38 -14.26
N THR A 394 35.66 -21.65 -13.41
CA THR A 394 36.74 -22.59 -13.66
C THR A 394 36.45 -23.92 -12.99
N GLY A 395 36.44 -24.99 -13.79
CA GLY A 395 36.11 -26.34 -13.35
C GLY A 395 34.67 -26.75 -13.69
N ASP A 396 34.41 -28.06 -13.67
CA ASP A 396 33.11 -28.64 -14.08
C ASP A 396 32.15 -28.88 -12.89
N THR A 397 32.54 -28.49 -11.67
CA THR A 397 31.80 -28.77 -10.45
C THR A 397 31.32 -27.49 -9.79
N GLY A 398 30.01 -27.39 -9.57
CA GLY A 398 29.36 -26.34 -8.81
C GLY A 398 28.10 -26.87 -8.12
N PRO A 399 27.45 -26.04 -7.27
CA PRO A 399 26.20 -26.41 -6.63
C PRO A 399 25.12 -26.74 -7.65
N ASP A 400 24.34 -27.78 -7.36
CA ASP A 400 23.13 -28.10 -8.13
C ASP A 400 22.17 -26.91 -8.20
N ALA A 401 21.37 -26.88 -9.26
CA ALA A 401 20.28 -25.92 -9.45
C ALA A 401 19.37 -25.87 -8.22
N ARG A 402 19.12 -24.66 -7.70
CA ARG A 402 18.44 -24.49 -6.41
C ARG A 402 17.69 -23.18 -6.25
N THR A 403 16.67 -23.18 -5.39
CA THR A 403 15.94 -21.97 -4.96
C THR A 403 15.80 -21.92 -3.44
N GLY A 404 15.64 -20.71 -2.89
CA GLY A 404 15.45 -20.45 -1.46
C GLY A 404 16.67 -20.80 -0.61
N SER A 405 17.86 -20.84 -1.22
CA SER A 405 19.14 -20.91 -0.53
C SER A 405 19.54 -19.53 0.00
N VAL A 406 20.42 -19.50 1.00
CA VAL A 406 21.00 -18.25 1.51
C VAL A 406 22.41 -18.06 1.00
N MET A 407 22.79 -16.82 0.70
CA MET A 407 24.16 -16.43 0.35
C MET A 407 24.68 -15.45 1.40
N PHE A 408 25.92 -15.62 1.83
CA PHE A 408 26.52 -14.79 2.88
C PHE A 408 28.06 -14.82 2.78
N PRO A 409 28.76 -13.84 3.40
CA PRO A 409 30.22 -13.82 3.40
C PRO A 409 30.86 -15.06 4.06
N GLY A 410 31.90 -15.58 3.41
CA GLY A 410 32.64 -16.77 3.83
C GLY A 410 34.14 -16.53 3.97
N CYS A 411 34.93 -17.60 3.84
CA CYS A 411 36.39 -17.48 3.69
C CYS A 411 36.81 -16.99 2.29
N GLY A 412 35.91 -17.18 1.33
CA GLY A 412 36.03 -16.74 -0.06
C GLY A 412 35.24 -15.48 -0.31
N ASP A 413 34.88 -15.25 -1.58
CA ASP A 413 34.01 -14.14 -1.94
C ASP A 413 32.60 -14.38 -1.38
N VAL A 414 31.97 -15.54 -1.63
CA VAL A 414 30.63 -15.86 -1.10
C VAL A 414 30.50 -17.32 -0.69
N THR A 415 29.65 -17.57 0.31
CA THR A 415 29.19 -18.90 0.73
C THR A 415 27.70 -19.04 0.48
N ILE A 416 27.27 -20.22 0.01
CA ILE A 416 25.86 -20.59 -0.12
C ILE A 416 25.56 -21.76 0.81
N PHE A 417 24.40 -21.71 1.47
CA PHE A 417 23.87 -22.81 2.27
C PHE A 417 22.43 -23.15 1.87
N GLY A 418 22.17 -24.45 1.81
CA GLY A 418 20.83 -25.02 1.75
C GLY A 418 20.05 -24.71 0.46
N GLY A 419 18.74 -24.51 0.61
CA GLY A 419 17.78 -24.37 -0.48
C GLY A 419 17.17 -25.69 -0.90
N THR A 420 16.33 -25.64 -1.93
CA THR A 420 15.72 -26.83 -2.55
C THR A 420 16.37 -27.12 -3.90
N THR A 421 16.84 -28.35 -4.07
CA THR A 421 17.34 -28.91 -5.33
C THR A 421 16.31 -29.87 -5.93
N ALA A 422 16.60 -30.47 -7.09
CA ALA A 422 15.78 -31.55 -7.64
C ALA A 422 15.65 -32.77 -6.70
N SER A 423 16.60 -32.94 -5.77
CA SER A 423 16.61 -34.01 -4.76
C SER A 423 15.87 -33.63 -3.46
N GLY A 424 15.33 -32.42 -3.37
CA GLY A 424 14.68 -31.87 -2.18
C GLY A 424 15.56 -30.84 -1.45
N ALA A 425 15.18 -30.53 -0.20
CA ALA A 425 15.94 -29.62 0.65
C ALA A 425 17.35 -30.18 0.91
N THR A 426 18.35 -29.32 0.94
CA THR A 426 19.76 -29.68 1.19
C THR A 426 20.34 -28.89 2.36
N ASP A 427 21.41 -29.42 2.99
CA ASP A 427 22.26 -28.77 4.00
C ASP A 427 23.69 -28.52 3.48
N GLU A 428 23.89 -28.68 2.17
CA GLU A 428 25.17 -28.43 1.54
C GLU A 428 25.66 -27.00 1.75
N VAL A 429 26.97 -26.88 1.98
CA VAL A 429 27.70 -25.62 1.98
C VAL A 429 28.63 -25.58 0.77
N TRP A 430 28.50 -24.52 -0.01
CA TRP A 430 29.34 -24.26 -1.18
C TRP A 430 30.01 -22.90 -1.04
N GLN A 431 31.28 -22.81 -1.43
CA GLN A 431 32.05 -21.57 -1.40
C GLN A 431 32.51 -21.20 -2.80
N LEU A 432 32.35 -19.93 -3.15
CA LEU A 432 32.88 -19.32 -4.37
C LEU A 432 34.13 -18.52 -4.04
N ASP A 433 35.21 -18.82 -4.75
CA ASP A 433 36.45 -18.05 -4.68
C ASP A 433 36.76 -17.47 -6.06
N CYS A 434 37.00 -16.15 -6.15
CA CYS A 434 37.21 -15.40 -7.38
C CYS A 434 38.58 -14.73 -7.44
N GLY A 435 39.35 -15.05 -8.48
CA GLY A 435 40.53 -14.29 -8.91
C GLY A 435 40.18 -13.27 -10.00
N GLY A 436 39.40 -12.23 -9.65
CA GLY A 436 38.88 -11.25 -10.61
C GLY A 436 37.51 -11.65 -11.18
N SER A 437 37.45 -12.03 -12.46
CA SER A 437 36.24 -12.55 -13.14
C SER A 437 36.23 -14.08 -13.27
N SER A 438 37.36 -14.72 -12.95
CA SER A 438 37.52 -16.17 -12.93
C SER A 438 37.25 -16.68 -11.52
N CYS A 439 36.25 -17.54 -11.36
CA CYS A 439 35.83 -18.05 -10.07
C CYS A 439 35.72 -19.57 -10.06
N SER A 440 35.85 -20.20 -8.89
CA SER A 440 35.64 -21.64 -8.74
C SER A 440 34.75 -21.93 -7.55
N TRP A 441 33.83 -22.89 -7.72
CA TRP A 441 33.07 -23.44 -6.61
C TRP A 441 33.86 -24.56 -5.93
N SER A 442 33.75 -24.61 -4.60
CA SER A 442 34.20 -25.74 -3.80
C SER A 442 33.10 -26.15 -2.82
N GLN A 443 32.81 -27.45 -2.75
CA GLN A 443 31.90 -27.98 -1.73
C GLN A 443 32.67 -28.09 -0.42
N ILE A 444 32.11 -27.52 0.65
CA ILE A 444 32.78 -27.42 1.94
C ILE A 444 32.22 -28.46 2.89
N ALA A 445 33.10 -29.32 3.40
CA ALA A 445 32.79 -30.18 4.54
C ALA A 445 32.77 -29.32 5.81
N THR A 446 31.62 -29.26 6.47
CA THR A 446 31.47 -28.50 7.73
C THR A 446 31.72 -29.37 8.96
N THR A 447 32.03 -28.71 10.07
CA THR A 447 32.20 -29.35 11.38
C THR A 447 31.25 -28.74 12.42
N GLY A 448 31.16 -29.35 13.60
CA GLY A 448 30.27 -28.89 14.68
C GLY A 448 28.84 -29.41 14.53
N THR A 449 27.88 -28.69 15.13
CA THR A 449 26.45 -29.04 15.10
C THR A 449 25.72 -28.03 14.25
N GLY A 450 25.51 -28.39 12.99
CA GLY A 450 24.91 -27.51 11.99
C GLY A 450 23.39 -27.63 11.83
N PRO A 451 22.79 -26.68 11.10
CA PRO A 451 21.41 -26.78 10.66
C PRO A 451 21.18 -28.02 9.79
N SER A 452 20.02 -28.65 9.95
CA SER A 452 19.51 -29.64 9.01
C SER A 452 19.20 -29.03 7.64
N ALA A 453 19.01 -29.89 6.64
CA ALA A 453 18.59 -29.49 5.30
C ALA A 453 17.32 -28.64 5.34
N ARG A 454 17.35 -27.46 4.70
CA ARG A 454 16.26 -26.48 4.78
C ARG A 454 16.23 -25.47 3.62
N VAL A 455 15.06 -24.86 3.43
CA VAL A 455 14.75 -23.82 2.45
C VAL A 455 14.15 -22.59 3.13
N GLY A 456 14.44 -21.39 2.59
CA GLY A 456 13.85 -20.14 3.07
C GLY A 456 14.30 -19.77 4.48
N ALA A 457 15.48 -20.23 4.90
CA ALA A 457 16.18 -19.64 6.04
C ALA A 457 16.61 -18.22 5.67
N ALA A 458 16.94 -17.41 6.67
CA ALA A 458 17.56 -16.11 6.44
C ALA A 458 18.89 -16.03 7.18
N VAL A 459 19.81 -15.23 6.63
CA VAL A 459 21.09 -14.94 7.27
C VAL A 459 21.14 -13.45 7.57
N GLY A 460 21.54 -13.14 8.79
CA GLY A 460 21.74 -11.78 9.28
C GLY A 460 22.99 -11.66 10.14
N VAL A 461 23.09 -10.59 10.92
CA VAL A 461 24.19 -10.40 11.88
C VAL A 461 25.54 -10.47 11.21
N PHE A 462 25.72 -9.55 10.24
CA PHE A 462 26.93 -9.46 9.41
C PHE A 462 27.25 -10.76 8.66
N GLY A 463 26.21 -11.47 8.20
CA GLY A 463 26.38 -12.69 7.41
C GLY A 463 26.74 -13.94 8.21
N ARG A 464 26.63 -13.92 9.54
CA ARG A 464 27.14 -14.99 10.41
C ARG A 464 26.06 -15.83 11.05
N VAL A 465 24.86 -15.29 11.22
CA VAL A 465 23.78 -15.98 11.94
C VAL A 465 22.70 -16.39 10.97
N LEU A 466 22.49 -17.69 10.86
CA LEU A 466 21.36 -18.28 10.17
C LEU A 466 20.21 -18.50 11.16
N TYR A 467 18.99 -18.12 10.78
CA TYR A 467 17.78 -18.41 11.55
C TYR A 467 16.69 -19.04 10.69
N GLY A 468 15.92 -19.94 11.30
CA GLY A 468 14.68 -20.49 10.73
C GLY A 468 14.87 -21.34 9.46
N GLY A 469 13.88 -21.29 8.58
CA GLY A 469 13.81 -22.08 7.34
C GLY A 469 13.27 -23.50 7.53
N ALA A 470 12.58 -24.05 6.52
CA ALA A 470 11.85 -25.32 6.60
C ALA A 470 12.56 -26.48 5.87
N PRO A 471 12.50 -27.75 6.35
CA PRO A 471 11.91 -28.18 7.63
C PRO A 471 12.78 -27.74 8.82
N GLY A 472 12.14 -27.16 9.83
CA GLY A 472 12.79 -26.36 10.87
C GLY A 472 12.14 -24.98 10.95
N GLY A 473 12.51 -24.17 11.94
CA GLY A 473 11.97 -22.80 11.95
C GLY A 473 12.29 -21.93 13.15
N THR A 474 12.76 -22.49 14.26
CA THR A 474 13.03 -21.72 15.49
C THR A 474 14.50 -21.69 15.90
N GLU A 475 15.38 -22.31 15.13
CA GLU A 475 16.78 -22.54 15.49
C GLU A 475 17.67 -21.43 14.93
N ALA A 476 18.70 -21.04 15.69
CA ALA A 476 19.74 -20.13 15.27
C ALA A 476 21.10 -20.82 15.25
N TYR A 477 21.88 -20.58 14.22
CA TYR A 477 23.24 -21.12 14.08
C TYR A 477 24.21 -20.02 13.68
N GLU A 478 25.38 -20.02 14.29
CA GLU A 478 26.52 -19.20 13.89
C GLU A 478 27.44 -20.00 12.96
N TYR A 479 27.78 -19.41 11.82
CA TYR A 479 28.81 -19.92 10.92
C TYR A 479 30.18 -19.31 11.26
N GLY A 480 31.19 -20.17 11.42
CA GLY A 480 32.55 -19.77 11.81
C GLY A 480 33.42 -19.16 10.70
N GLY A 481 32.84 -18.81 9.55
CA GLY A 481 33.58 -18.29 8.40
C GLY A 481 34.63 -19.30 7.92
N CYS A 482 35.91 -18.92 7.92
CA CYS A 482 37.03 -19.78 7.50
C CYS A 482 37.24 -21.07 8.31
N THR A 483 36.66 -21.20 9.51
CA THR A 483 36.73 -22.47 10.25
C THR A 483 35.74 -23.50 9.74
N HIS A 484 34.78 -23.09 8.90
CA HIS A 484 33.72 -23.92 8.34
C HIS A 484 32.96 -24.74 9.40
N SER A 485 32.82 -24.16 10.59
CA SER A 485 32.17 -24.80 11.73
C SER A 485 30.82 -24.14 12.01
N TRP A 486 29.80 -24.95 12.26
CA TRP A 486 28.52 -24.47 12.77
C TRP A 486 28.46 -24.58 14.29
N THR A 487 27.96 -23.53 14.93
CA THR A 487 27.70 -23.50 16.37
C THR A 487 26.23 -23.16 16.61
N PRO A 488 25.46 -23.99 17.33
CA PRO A 488 24.09 -23.63 17.70
C PRO A 488 24.11 -22.47 18.69
N LEU A 489 23.24 -21.49 18.47
CA LEU A 489 23.06 -20.35 19.37
C LEU A 489 21.85 -20.56 20.27
N THR A 490 21.98 -20.16 21.52
CA THR A 490 20.83 -20.09 22.43
C THR A 490 20.12 -18.75 22.23
N LEU A 491 18.82 -18.78 21.96
CA LEU A 491 18.00 -17.56 21.93
C LEU A 491 17.69 -17.12 23.36
N THR A 492 17.86 -15.83 23.65
CA THR A 492 17.47 -15.23 24.93
C THR A 492 16.60 -14.00 24.69
N GLY A 493 15.73 -13.65 25.66
CA GLY A 493 14.78 -12.55 25.50
C GLY A 493 13.45 -13.00 24.88
N ALA A 494 13.00 -12.29 23.84
CA ALA A 494 11.72 -12.56 23.19
C ALA A 494 11.73 -13.88 22.40
N THR A 495 10.59 -14.57 22.37
CA THR A 495 10.42 -15.82 21.63
C THR A 495 10.12 -15.52 20.18
N ILE A 496 10.94 -16.02 19.25
CA ILE A 496 10.66 -16.00 17.82
C ILE A 496 10.04 -17.35 17.43
N GLY A 497 8.82 -17.32 16.88
CA GLY A 497 8.13 -18.51 16.37
C GLY A 497 8.72 -19.04 15.06
N SER A 498 8.38 -20.30 14.75
CA SER A 498 8.80 -21.00 13.52
C SER A 498 8.49 -20.16 12.28
N ARG A 499 9.44 -20.00 11.36
CA ARG A 499 9.21 -19.22 10.13
C ARG A 499 10.15 -19.59 8.99
N SER A 500 9.66 -19.43 7.77
CA SER A 500 10.41 -19.53 6.52
C SER A 500 10.08 -18.35 5.60
N GLY A 501 11.01 -17.99 4.72
CA GLY A 501 10.89 -16.82 3.85
C GLY A 501 10.79 -15.50 4.63
N HIS A 502 11.36 -15.43 5.83
CA HIS A 502 11.44 -14.19 6.61
C HIS A 502 12.67 -13.39 6.18
N GLY A 503 12.66 -12.09 6.45
CA GLY A 503 13.77 -11.21 6.11
C GLY A 503 14.69 -11.05 7.31
N MET A 504 16.00 -11.04 7.09
CA MET A 504 16.98 -10.63 8.09
C MET A 504 17.96 -9.62 7.52
N THR A 505 18.32 -8.63 8.34
CA THR A 505 19.41 -7.68 8.07
C THR A 505 20.58 -7.94 9.03
N ALA A 506 21.53 -7.00 9.10
CA ALA A 506 22.60 -7.08 10.09
C ALA A 506 22.08 -7.16 11.54
N THR A 507 20.90 -6.62 11.85
CA THR A 507 20.40 -6.58 13.23
C THR A 507 18.90 -6.78 13.37
N TYR A 508 18.15 -6.90 12.29
CA TYR A 508 16.68 -7.02 12.37
C TYR A 508 16.17 -8.28 11.69
N LEU A 509 15.06 -8.81 12.20
CA LEU A 509 14.27 -9.87 11.58
C LEU A 509 12.83 -9.39 11.40
N PHE A 510 12.24 -9.65 10.24
CA PHE A 510 10.85 -9.31 9.96
C PHE A 510 10.12 -10.44 9.22
N GLY A 511 8.89 -10.68 9.63
CA GLY A 511 7.92 -11.49 8.89
C GLY A 511 8.23 -12.98 8.78
N GLY A 512 7.79 -13.60 7.69
CA GLY A 512 7.89 -15.03 7.38
C GLY A 512 6.56 -15.79 7.50
N TYR A 513 6.55 -17.03 7.04
CA TYR A 513 5.41 -17.94 7.10
C TYR A 513 5.71 -19.15 7.99
N ASP A 514 4.80 -19.46 8.91
CA ASP A 514 4.97 -20.56 9.88
C ASP A 514 4.28 -21.89 9.48
N GLY A 515 3.64 -21.92 8.30
CA GLY A 515 2.80 -23.04 7.86
C GLY A 515 1.30 -22.80 8.04
N SER A 516 0.92 -21.71 8.71
CA SER A 516 -0.47 -21.30 8.95
C SER A 516 -0.66 -19.80 8.76
N ILE A 517 0.21 -18.97 9.37
CA ILE A 517 0.08 -17.53 9.47
C ILE A 517 1.31 -16.84 8.85
N TYR A 518 1.06 -15.77 8.10
CA TYR A 518 2.09 -14.83 7.70
C TYR A 518 2.35 -13.84 8.83
N ARG A 519 3.58 -13.81 9.29
CA ARG A 519 4.05 -13.04 10.44
C ARG A 519 4.38 -11.61 10.03
N ASN A 520 4.20 -10.66 10.95
CA ASN A 520 4.58 -9.26 10.81
C ASN A 520 5.37 -8.72 12.02
N GLU A 521 5.78 -9.59 12.95
CA GLU A 521 6.56 -9.13 14.08
C GLU A 521 7.97 -8.72 13.60
N THR A 522 8.49 -7.64 14.19
CA THR A 522 9.85 -7.16 13.96
C THR A 522 10.69 -7.42 15.21
N TYR A 523 11.86 -8.01 15.05
CA TYR A 523 12.78 -8.27 16.16
C TYR A 523 14.11 -7.59 15.92
N HIS A 524 14.68 -7.00 16.96
CA HIS A 524 16.07 -6.61 17.03
C HIS A 524 16.91 -7.77 17.58
N LEU A 525 18.01 -8.06 16.90
CA LEU A 525 18.89 -9.20 17.12
C LEU A 525 20.27 -8.70 17.54
N GLN A 526 20.73 -9.12 18.71
CA GLN A 526 22.04 -8.76 19.23
C GLN A 526 22.86 -10.01 19.49
N PRO A 527 23.94 -10.26 18.73
CA PRO A 527 24.83 -11.36 19.00
C PRO A 527 25.53 -11.17 20.34
N SER A 528 25.65 -12.24 21.10
CA SER A 528 26.51 -12.34 22.28
C SER A 528 27.18 -13.72 22.27
N SER A 529 28.31 -13.89 22.95
CA SER A 529 29.07 -15.15 22.86
C SER A 529 28.21 -16.38 23.18
N GLY A 530 27.91 -17.19 22.16
CA GLY A 530 27.07 -18.39 22.25
C GLY A 530 25.55 -18.15 22.34
N ASN A 531 25.09 -16.89 22.33
CA ASN A 531 23.66 -16.57 22.40
C ASN A 531 23.26 -15.48 21.38
N LEU A 532 22.00 -15.48 21.01
CA LEU A 532 21.37 -14.38 20.26
C LEU A 532 20.32 -13.75 21.16
N VAL A 533 20.57 -12.52 21.60
CA VAL A 533 19.60 -11.76 22.39
C VAL A 533 18.57 -11.17 21.43
N VAL A 534 17.31 -11.50 21.66
CA VAL A 534 16.17 -11.09 20.84
C VAL A 534 15.32 -10.10 21.61
N THR A 535 15.03 -8.97 20.99
CA THR A 535 14.07 -7.98 21.48
C THR A 535 12.97 -7.82 20.45
N GLU A 536 11.71 -8.12 20.82
CA GLU A 536 10.56 -7.79 19.97
C GLU A 536 10.32 -6.28 20.00
N LEU A 537 10.19 -5.68 18.82
CA LEU A 537 9.92 -4.26 18.69
C LEU A 537 8.43 -4.02 18.67
N ALA A 538 7.97 -3.14 19.56
CA ALA A 538 6.60 -2.66 19.58
C ALA A 538 6.48 -1.37 18.76
N ILE A 539 5.30 -1.14 18.18
CA ILE A 539 4.96 0.15 17.59
C ILE A 539 4.93 1.17 18.73
N LEU A 540 5.72 2.25 18.61
CA LEU A 540 5.64 3.36 19.55
C LEU A 540 4.25 4.01 19.47
N GLU A 541 3.81 4.59 20.59
CA GLU A 541 2.64 5.45 20.60
C GLU A 541 2.82 6.57 19.56
N GLY A 542 1.95 6.62 18.55
CA GLY A 542 2.08 7.53 17.42
C GLY A 542 2.85 6.99 16.19
N GLY A 543 3.17 5.70 16.11
CA GLY A 543 3.72 5.06 14.90
C GLY A 543 2.67 4.84 13.80
N ASP A 544 3.07 4.89 12.52
CA ASP A 544 2.18 4.83 11.34
C ASP A 544 1.55 3.44 11.11
N GLY A 545 2.06 2.40 11.76
CA GLY A 545 1.56 1.03 11.69
C GLY A 545 2.70 0.02 11.58
N VAL A 546 2.34 -1.24 11.35
CA VAL A 546 3.27 -2.31 10.97
C VAL A 546 2.95 -2.79 9.56
N PRO A 547 3.96 -3.18 8.77
CA PRO A 547 3.69 -3.83 7.51
C PRO A 547 2.84 -5.08 7.75
N PRO A 548 1.88 -5.39 6.85
CA PRO A 548 1.11 -6.64 6.89
C PRO A 548 2.01 -7.87 6.94
N GLY A 549 1.47 -8.94 7.52
CA GLY A 549 2.17 -10.21 7.61
C GLY A 549 2.50 -10.77 6.23
N ARG A 550 3.76 -11.12 6.00
CA ARG A 550 4.26 -11.53 4.68
C ARG A 550 5.50 -12.41 4.77
N SER A 551 5.77 -13.16 3.71
CA SER A 551 7.04 -13.85 3.49
C SER A 551 7.62 -13.49 2.13
N ALA A 552 8.85 -13.92 1.85
CA ALA A 552 9.53 -13.76 0.58
C ALA A 552 9.59 -12.30 0.08
N MET A 553 9.74 -11.37 1.01
CA MET A 553 9.97 -9.94 0.78
C MET A 553 11.45 -9.61 0.56
N ALA A 554 11.73 -8.44 -0.02
CA ALA A 554 13.07 -7.84 0.06
C ALA A 554 13.20 -7.08 1.39
N ILE A 555 14.33 -7.23 2.09
CA ILE A 555 14.61 -6.44 3.32
C ILE A 555 16.03 -5.87 3.33
N GLY A 556 16.17 -4.61 3.69
CA GLY A 556 17.47 -3.95 3.84
C GLY A 556 17.49 -3.06 5.07
N SER A 557 18.68 -2.69 5.53
CA SER A 557 18.82 -1.70 6.60
C SER A 557 19.94 -0.72 6.28
N ASP A 558 19.71 0.54 6.60
CA ASP A 558 20.75 1.57 6.66
C ASP A 558 21.48 1.43 8.00
N SER A 559 22.75 1.05 7.96
CA SER A 559 23.57 0.86 9.17
C SER A 559 23.83 2.16 9.92
N ASP A 560 23.82 3.30 9.24
CA ASP A 560 24.13 4.59 9.86
C ASP A 560 22.93 5.16 10.60
N SER A 561 21.73 5.03 10.02
CA SER A 561 20.49 5.53 10.64
C SER A 561 19.71 4.48 11.43
N GLY A 562 20.03 3.19 11.27
CA GLY A 562 19.30 2.08 11.88
C GLY A 562 17.94 1.78 11.22
N ARG A 563 17.58 2.50 10.15
CA ARG A 563 16.31 2.33 9.45
C ARG A 563 16.25 1.00 8.71
N VAL A 564 15.07 0.40 8.66
CA VAL A 564 14.84 -0.88 7.96
C VAL A 564 13.82 -0.66 6.85
N TYR A 565 14.09 -1.23 5.68
CA TYR A 565 13.24 -1.12 4.51
C TYR A 565 12.70 -2.50 4.15
N VAL A 566 11.38 -2.61 3.98
CA VAL A 566 10.71 -3.84 3.54
C VAL A 566 9.96 -3.55 2.25
N TYR A 567 10.22 -4.32 1.21
CA TYR A 567 9.52 -4.20 -0.06
C TYR A 567 8.90 -5.51 -0.52
N GLY A 568 7.67 -5.43 -1.00
CA GLY A 568 6.95 -6.54 -1.61
C GLY A 568 6.79 -7.74 -0.67
N GLY A 569 6.79 -8.94 -1.24
CA GLY A 569 6.54 -10.19 -0.53
C GLY A 569 5.18 -10.78 -0.87
N TYR A 570 4.88 -11.88 -0.21
CA TYR A 570 3.70 -12.69 -0.44
C TYR A 570 2.93 -12.92 0.87
N ALA A 571 1.62 -12.82 0.78
CA ALA A 571 0.67 -13.37 1.75
C ALA A 571 -0.32 -14.26 0.98
N GLY A 572 -0.98 -15.18 1.68
CA GLY A 572 -1.90 -16.15 1.07
C GLY A 572 -3.07 -15.52 0.32
N ASP A 573 -4.03 -16.34 -0.09
CA ASP A 573 -5.16 -15.85 -0.88
C ASP A 573 -6.02 -14.84 -0.11
N ALA A 574 -6.15 -13.64 -0.66
CA ALA A 574 -7.16 -12.67 -0.26
C ALA A 574 -8.53 -13.16 -0.75
N PRO A 575 -9.60 -13.09 0.07
CA PRO A 575 -10.92 -13.65 -0.25
C PRO A 575 -11.54 -13.20 -1.58
N LEU A 576 -11.06 -12.09 -2.17
CA LEU A 576 -11.66 -11.44 -3.35
C LEU A 576 -10.67 -11.22 -4.51
N THR A 577 -9.37 -11.44 -4.32
CA THR A 577 -8.35 -11.16 -5.35
C THR A 577 -7.40 -12.30 -5.64
N GLY A 578 -7.49 -13.40 -4.89
CA GLY A 578 -6.57 -14.53 -5.02
C GLY A 578 -5.21 -14.24 -4.39
N PRO A 579 -4.11 -14.83 -4.90
CA PRO A 579 -2.81 -14.78 -4.25
C PRO A 579 -2.30 -13.34 -4.11
N ARG A 580 -1.91 -12.97 -2.88
CA ARG A 580 -1.56 -11.60 -2.55
C ARG A 580 -0.06 -11.38 -2.63
N VAL A 581 0.39 -10.71 -3.70
CA VAL A 581 1.75 -10.20 -3.83
C VAL A 581 1.74 -8.71 -3.56
N PHE A 582 2.63 -8.25 -2.68
CA PHE A 582 2.68 -6.86 -2.25
C PHE A 582 3.57 -6.01 -3.18
N ALA A 583 3.24 -4.72 -3.30
CA ALA A 583 4.04 -3.69 -3.98
C ALA A 583 4.35 -2.47 -3.08
N ASP A 584 4.05 -2.56 -1.78
CA ASP A 584 4.37 -1.51 -0.81
C ASP A 584 5.85 -1.51 -0.41
N LEU A 585 6.35 -0.31 -0.12
CA LEU A 585 7.63 -0.06 0.54
C LEU A 585 7.37 0.50 1.93
N TRP A 586 7.87 -0.19 2.95
CA TRP A 586 7.81 0.26 4.34
C TRP A 586 9.18 0.71 4.81
N GLU A 587 9.24 1.89 5.43
CA GLU A 587 10.38 2.35 6.23
C GLU A 587 10.05 2.16 7.72
N LEU A 588 10.71 1.20 8.36
CA LEU A 588 10.67 1.03 9.81
C LEU A 588 11.77 1.89 10.43
N ARG A 589 11.45 2.56 11.53
CA ARG A 589 12.35 3.43 12.30
C ARG A 589 12.47 2.89 13.73
N PRO A 590 13.33 1.86 13.94
CA PRO A 590 13.47 1.14 15.21
C PRO A 590 14.02 1.96 16.37
#